data_AF-D9UHM8-F1
#
_entry.id   AF-D9UHM8-F1
#
_cell.length_a   1.000
_cell.length_b   1.000
_cell.length_c   1.000
_cell.angle_alpha   90.00
_cell.angle_beta   90.00
_cell.angle_gamma   90.00
#
_symmetry.space_group_name_H-M   'P 1'
#
loop_
_entity.id
_entity.type
_entity.pdbx_description
1 polymer ?
#
loop_
_entity_poly.entity_id
_entity_poly.type
_entity_poly.pdbx_seq_one_letter_code
_entity_poly.pdbx_strand_id
1 'polypeptide(L)'
;MRSPRLAALELRRFGRGRLPRAALVALLLLPLLYGALYLWSFWDPYGRLDKIPVALVNEDTGAKAKGQEVDAGRQIVRGLRDSDTFDWQETDARHAREGVENGTYYLSLTLPADLSSRIASNAGDKTGTGTLDVRTNDANNYIVGQISRTVFSEVGSAASTRATRSFLDRIFVSFSDLHDQTSKAAGGADKLKNGSDEAGSGAGKL
;
A
#
# COMPACT_ATOMS: atom_id res chain seq x y z
N MET A 1 38.66 -53.69 -14.93
CA MET A 1 37.89 -52.58 -14.34
C MET A 1 37.07 -53.10 -13.16
N ARG A 2 37.54 -52.94 -11.90
CA ARG A 2 36.88 -53.44 -10.66
C ARG A 2 36.70 -52.33 -9.59
N SER A 3 36.55 -51.08 -10.03
CA SER A 3 36.46 -49.91 -9.14
C SER A 3 35.20 -49.81 -8.25
N PRO A 4 33.96 -50.13 -8.70
CA PRO A 4 32.78 -49.88 -7.87
C PRO A 4 32.64 -50.85 -6.69
N ARG A 5 33.16 -52.09 -6.81
CA ARG A 5 33.12 -53.08 -5.72
C ARG A 5 34.07 -52.74 -4.56
N LEU A 6 35.19 -52.07 -4.85
CA LEU A 6 36.14 -51.63 -3.81
C LEU A 6 35.58 -50.46 -3.00
N ALA A 7 35.00 -49.45 -3.68
CA ALA A 7 34.33 -48.34 -3.00
C ALA A 7 33.17 -48.82 -2.09
N ALA A 8 32.36 -49.78 -2.56
CA ALA A 8 31.28 -50.36 -1.77
C ALA A 8 31.77 -51.13 -0.53
N LEU A 9 32.95 -51.76 -0.60
CA LEU A 9 33.56 -52.47 0.54
C LEU A 9 34.13 -51.49 1.59
N GLU A 10 34.68 -50.36 1.17
CA GLU A 10 35.13 -49.31 2.07
C GLU A 10 33.97 -48.61 2.79
N LEU A 11 32.86 -48.33 2.10
CA LEU A 11 31.62 -47.82 2.72
C LEU A 11 31.08 -48.78 3.80
N ARG A 12 31.19 -50.09 3.58
CA ARG A 12 30.81 -51.12 4.58
C ARG A 12 31.67 -51.09 5.84
N ARG A 13 32.89 -50.55 5.79
CA ARG A 13 33.78 -50.38 6.96
C ARG A 13 33.27 -49.27 7.89
N PHE A 14 32.72 -48.19 7.34
CA PHE A 14 32.07 -47.13 8.13
C PHE A 14 30.77 -47.59 8.81
N GLY A 15 30.18 -48.68 8.34
CA GLY A 15 29.03 -49.32 8.99
C GLY A 15 29.37 -50.18 10.21
N ARG A 16 30.64 -50.52 10.46
CA ARG A 16 31.05 -51.40 11.58
C ARG A 16 31.67 -50.60 12.73
N GLY A 17 30.83 -50.20 13.69
CA GLY A 17 31.23 -49.49 14.90
C GLY A 17 30.39 -48.24 15.16
N ARG A 18 30.30 -47.79 16.42
CA ARG A 18 29.52 -46.60 16.79
C ARG A 18 30.22 -45.30 16.37
N LEU A 19 31.55 -45.24 16.45
CA LEU A 19 32.38 -44.06 16.13
C LEU A 19 32.34 -43.68 14.63
N PRO A 20 32.58 -44.59 13.66
CA PRO A 20 32.53 -44.23 12.23
C PRO A 20 31.13 -43.84 11.75
N ARG A 21 30.07 -44.43 12.32
CA ARG A 21 28.68 -44.03 12.07
C ARG A 21 28.39 -42.63 12.59
N ALA A 22 28.84 -42.30 13.80
CA ALA A 22 28.69 -40.96 14.34
C ALA A 22 29.41 -39.92 13.48
N ALA A 23 30.61 -40.23 12.96
CA ALA A 23 31.34 -39.36 12.04
C ALA A 23 30.58 -39.14 10.71
N LEU A 24 29.98 -40.19 10.12
CA LEU A 24 29.15 -40.05 8.93
C LEU A 24 27.88 -39.23 9.19
N VAL A 25 27.23 -39.43 10.35
CA VAL A 25 26.07 -38.63 10.75
C VAL A 25 26.46 -37.16 10.92
N ALA A 26 27.56 -36.86 11.61
CA ALA A 26 28.05 -35.50 11.76
C ALA A 26 28.39 -34.84 10.41
N LEU A 27 29.03 -35.59 9.49
CA LEU A 27 29.36 -35.15 8.14
C LEU A 27 28.11 -34.81 7.31
N LEU A 28 27.02 -35.57 7.48
CA LEU A 28 25.73 -35.31 6.82
C LEU A 28 24.95 -34.19 7.51
N LEU A 29 25.04 -34.07 8.84
CA LEU A 29 24.33 -33.04 9.60
C LEU A 29 24.83 -31.64 9.27
N LEU A 30 26.12 -31.46 8.97
CA LEU A 30 26.71 -30.15 8.72
C LEU A 30 26.10 -29.43 7.48
N PRO A 31 26.03 -30.04 6.28
CA PRO A 31 25.35 -29.43 5.14
C PRO A 31 23.82 -29.34 5.32
N LEU A 32 23.22 -30.26 6.08
CA LEU A 32 21.77 -30.30 6.30
C LEU A 32 21.33 -29.21 7.29
N LEU A 33 22.13 -28.95 8.34
CA LEU A 33 21.96 -27.83 9.26
C LEU A 33 22.14 -26.51 8.53
N TYR A 34 23.19 -26.38 7.70
CA TYR A 34 23.40 -25.18 6.90
C TYR A 34 22.21 -24.91 5.97
N GLY A 35 21.74 -25.94 5.24
CA GLY A 35 20.55 -25.83 4.39
C GLY A 35 19.29 -25.48 5.18
N ALA A 36 19.08 -26.09 6.34
CA ALA A 36 17.92 -25.81 7.19
C ALA A 36 17.93 -24.38 7.74
N LEU A 37 19.08 -23.89 8.21
CA LEU A 37 19.24 -22.50 8.67
C LEU A 37 19.07 -21.51 7.51
N TYR A 38 19.57 -21.84 6.32
CA TYR A 38 19.39 -21.02 5.13
C TYR A 38 17.91 -20.93 4.74
N LEU A 39 17.21 -22.06 4.65
CA LEU A 39 15.76 -22.07 4.38
C LEU A 39 15.00 -21.31 5.47
N TRP A 40 15.33 -21.52 6.74
CA TRP A 40 14.66 -20.84 7.85
C TRP A 40 14.87 -19.32 7.82
N SER A 41 16.10 -18.86 7.53
CA SER A 41 16.41 -17.43 7.42
C SER A 41 15.78 -16.74 6.20
N PHE A 42 15.55 -17.48 5.11
CA PHE A 42 14.96 -16.94 3.88
C PHE A 42 13.45 -17.20 3.76
N TRP A 43 12.86 -18.02 4.63
CA TRP A 43 11.42 -18.25 4.64
C TRP A 43 10.65 -17.03 5.13
N ASP A 44 11.24 -16.25 6.04
CA ASP A 44 10.61 -15.02 6.53
C ASP A 44 11.61 -13.93 6.97
N PRO A 45 12.41 -13.36 6.04
CA PRO A 45 13.33 -12.27 6.36
C PRO A 45 12.61 -10.96 6.73
N TYR A 46 11.28 -10.89 6.54
CA TYR A 46 10.47 -9.68 6.70
C TYR A 46 9.37 -9.80 7.78
N GLY A 47 9.18 -10.97 8.40
CA GLY A 47 8.17 -11.19 9.45
C GLY A 47 8.45 -10.49 10.78
N ARG A 48 9.45 -9.61 10.81
CA ARG A 48 9.78 -8.74 11.95
C ARG A 48 9.94 -7.28 11.56
N LEU A 49 9.45 -6.90 10.37
CA LEU A 49 9.50 -5.49 9.93
C LEU A 49 8.69 -4.57 10.87
N ASP A 50 7.66 -5.10 11.52
CA ASP A 50 6.85 -4.46 12.57
C ASP A 50 7.68 -3.95 13.77
N LYS A 51 8.95 -4.39 13.89
CA LYS A 51 9.87 -3.97 14.96
C LYS A 51 10.92 -2.97 14.51
N ILE A 52 10.90 -2.59 13.23
CA ILE A 52 11.85 -1.64 12.67
C ILE A 52 11.27 -0.24 12.87
N PRO A 53 11.86 0.60 13.74
CA PRO A 53 11.40 1.96 13.96
C PRO A 53 11.64 2.81 12.72
N VAL A 54 10.56 3.40 12.21
CA VAL A 54 10.56 4.26 11.04
C VAL A 54 9.97 5.62 11.42
N ALA A 55 10.75 6.68 11.22
CA ALA A 55 10.26 8.04 11.43
C ALA A 55 9.26 8.44 10.34
N LEU A 56 8.12 8.97 10.74
CA LEU A 56 7.07 9.46 9.85
C LEU A 56 6.87 10.96 10.10
N VAL A 57 7.17 11.78 9.11
CA VAL A 57 7.04 13.23 9.18
C VAL A 57 5.92 13.66 8.25
N ASN A 58 4.90 14.32 8.79
CA ASN A 58 3.81 14.87 7.99
C ASN A 58 3.87 16.39 7.99
N GLU A 59 4.38 16.98 6.91
CA GLU A 59 4.36 18.43 6.70
C GLU A 59 3.14 18.89 5.89
N ASP A 60 2.34 17.95 5.36
CA ASP A 60 1.17 18.24 4.54
C ASP A 60 0.14 19.07 5.29
N THR A 61 -0.23 20.20 4.69
CA THR A 61 -1.14 21.17 5.30
C THR A 61 -2.60 20.97 4.89
N GLY A 62 -2.87 20.00 4.01
CA GLY A 62 -4.17 19.82 3.38
C GLY A 62 -4.42 20.83 2.26
N ALA A 63 -5.47 20.60 1.47
CA ALA A 63 -5.88 21.48 0.38
C ALA A 63 -7.39 21.47 0.21
N LYS A 64 -7.92 22.39 -0.61
CA LYS A 64 -9.33 22.35 -1.04
C LYS A 64 -9.40 22.06 -2.54
N ALA A 65 -10.20 21.07 -2.91
CA ALA A 65 -10.48 20.73 -4.30
C ALA A 65 -11.99 20.77 -4.53
N LYS A 66 -12.47 21.60 -5.46
CA LYS A 66 -13.89 21.65 -5.86
C LYS A 66 -14.87 21.79 -4.67
N GLY A 67 -14.49 22.57 -3.66
CA GLY A 67 -15.30 22.80 -2.45
C GLY A 67 -15.18 21.73 -1.36
N GLN A 68 -14.45 20.65 -1.59
CA GLN A 68 -14.16 19.60 -0.60
C GLN A 68 -12.76 19.75 -0.03
N GLU A 69 -12.60 19.44 1.25
CA GLU A 69 -11.30 19.41 1.93
C GLU A 69 -10.59 18.10 1.57
N VAL A 70 -9.35 18.22 1.10
CA VAL A 70 -8.46 17.12 0.72
C VAL A 70 -7.33 17.09 1.73
N ASP A 71 -7.23 15.99 2.44
CA ASP A 71 -6.27 15.79 3.52
C ASP A 71 -5.58 14.43 3.31
N ALA A 72 -4.72 14.42 2.30
CA ALA A 72 -4.01 13.23 1.89
C ALA A 72 -2.95 12.83 2.91
N GLY A 73 -2.24 13.80 3.50
CA GLY A 73 -1.19 13.55 4.49
C GLY A 73 -1.72 12.77 5.69
N ARG A 74 -2.77 13.26 6.36
CA ARG A 74 -3.33 12.57 7.55
C ARG A 74 -3.99 11.24 7.20
N GLN A 75 -4.47 11.04 5.97
CA GLN A 75 -4.99 9.75 5.53
C GLN A 75 -3.88 8.73 5.30
N ILE A 76 -2.75 9.15 4.71
CA ILE A 76 -1.58 8.30 4.50
C ILE A 76 -0.96 7.93 5.85
N VAL A 77 -0.78 8.90 6.75
CA VAL A 77 -0.25 8.64 8.10
C VAL A 77 -1.06 7.58 8.85
N ARG A 78 -2.39 7.71 8.84
CA ARG A 78 -3.27 6.71 9.44
C ARG A 78 -3.11 5.34 8.79
N GLY A 79 -3.16 5.27 7.46
CA GLY A 79 -3.05 4.00 6.73
C GLY A 79 -1.71 3.29 6.97
N LEU A 80 -0.61 4.04 7.10
CA LEU A 80 0.71 3.47 7.41
C LEU A 80 0.76 2.92 8.84
N ARG A 81 0.26 3.69 9.82
CA ARG A 81 0.19 3.23 11.20
C ARG A 81 -0.69 1.99 11.38
N ASP A 82 -1.79 1.91 10.63
CA ASP A 82 -2.72 0.78 10.69
C ASP A 82 -2.21 -0.48 9.98
N SER A 83 -1.13 -0.39 9.18
CA SER A 83 -0.66 -1.52 8.36
C SER A 83 0.21 -2.53 9.10
N ASP A 84 0.65 -2.20 10.33
CA ASP A 84 1.57 -2.98 11.17
C ASP A 84 2.82 -3.50 10.44
N THR A 85 3.18 -2.87 9.31
CA THR A 85 4.28 -3.34 8.47
C THR A 85 5.62 -2.87 9.03
N PHE A 86 5.64 -1.70 9.66
CA PHE A 86 6.79 -1.11 10.33
C PHE A 86 6.33 -0.49 11.65
N ASP A 87 7.26 -0.28 12.58
CA ASP A 87 7.00 0.53 13.78
C ASP A 87 7.03 2.02 13.40
N TRP A 88 5.90 2.52 12.90
CA TRP A 88 5.77 3.91 12.45
C TRP A 88 5.69 4.87 13.64
N GLN A 89 6.71 5.72 13.76
CA GLN A 89 6.81 6.74 14.80
C GLN A 89 6.71 8.13 14.18
N GLU A 90 5.59 8.80 14.44
CA GLU A 90 5.39 10.17 13.96
C GLU A 90 6.26 11.16 14.75
N THR A 91 6.96 12.01 14.02
CA THR A 91 7.93 12.95 14.57
C THR A 91 8.07 14.16 13.63
N ASP A 92 8.76 15.22 14.06
CA ASP A 92 9.11 16.32 13.18
C ASP A 92 10.36 16.04 12.32
N ALA A 93 10.55 16.85 11.28
CA ALA A 93 11.63 16.69 10.31
C ALA A 93 13.03 16.72 10.94
N ARG A 94 13.20 17.48 12.03
CA ARG A 94 14.50 17.60 12.71
C ARG A 94 14.81 16.33 13.47
N HIS A 95 13.89 15.86 14.31
CA HIS A 95 14.05 14.62 15.06
C HIS A 95 14.11 13.39 14.16
N ALA A 96 13.40 13.38 13.02
CA ALA A 96 13.56 12.34 12.02
C ALA A 96 14.98 12.27 11.46
N ARG A 97 15.55 13.43 11.09
CA ARG A 97 16.93 13.50 10.58
C ARG A 97 17.95 13.06 11.62
N GLU A 98 17.90 13.65 12.81
CA GLU A 98 18.81 13.31 13.90
C GLU A 98 18.68 11.82 14.29
N GLY A 99 17.44 11.30 14.31
CA GLY A 99 17.15 9.91 14.62
C GLY A 99 17.62 8.91 13.57
N VAL A 100 17.64 9.28 12.29
CA VAL A 100 18.25 8.45 11.24
C VAL A 100 19.78 8.50 11.30
N GLU A 101 20.36 9.66 11.60
CA GLU A 101 21.82 9.84 11.72
C GLU A 101 22.40 9.07 12.92
N ASN A 102 21.68 9.05 14.05
CA ASN A 102 22.13 8.38 15.27
C ASN A 102 21.67 6.91 15.39
N GLY A 103 20.90 6.41 14.41
CA GLY A 103 20.44 5.02 14.35
C GLY A 103 19.20 4.71 15.20
N THR A 104 18.53 5.70 15.77
CA THR A 104 17.21 5.55 16.44
C THR A 104 16.15 5.07 15.46
N TYR A 105 16.18 5.60 14.23
CA TYR A 105 15.31 5.19 13.14
C TYR A 105 16.15 4.56 12.02
N TYR A 106 15.64 3.49 11.43
CA TYR A 106 16.31 2.87 10.27
C TYR A 106 16.12 3.70 8.99
N LEU A 107 15.00 4.43 8.90
CA LEU A 107 14.66 5.32 7.80
C LEU A 107 13.63 6.37 8.25
N SER A 108 13.50 7.44 7.47
CA SER A 108 12.48 8.47 7.66
C SER A 108 11.67 8.67 6.38
N LEU A 109 10.35 8.76 6.51
CA LEU A 109 9.42 9.11 5.44
C LEU A 109 8.84 10.50 5.71
N THR A 110 9.05 11.44 4.80
CA THR A 110 8.51 12.80 4.90
C THR A 110 7.44 13.04 3.84
N LEU A 111 6.24 13.40 4.28
CA LEU A 111 5.16 13.87 3.42
C LEU A 111 5.30 15.39 3.27
N PRO A 112 5.54 15.91 2.05
CA PRO A 112 5.80 17.33 1.84
C PRO A 112 4.54 18.18 2.03
N ALA A 113 4.75 19.46 2.33
CA ALA A 113 3.66 20.41 2.63
C ALA A 113 2.62 20.61 1.52
N ASP A 114 3.00 20.33 0.27
CA ASP A 114 2.20 20.51 -0.94
C ASP A 114 1.57 19.19 -1.46
N LEU A 115 1.66 18.09 -0.70
CA LEU A 115 1.15 16.79 -1.12
C LEU A 115 -0.35 16.85 -1.45
N SER A 116 -1.16 17.35 -0.53
CA SER A 116 -2.60 17.47 -0.72
C SER A 116 -2.95 18.46 -1.83
N SER A 117 -2.18 19.52 -2.01
CA SER A 117 -2.44 20.51 -3.07
C SER A 117 -2.11 19.95 -4.46
N ARG A 118 -1.05 19.15 -4.58
CA ARG A 118 -0.70 18.41 -5.80
C ARG A 118 -1.72 17.33 -6.15
N ILE A 119 -2.27 16.66 -5.14
CA ILE A 119 -3.35 15.68 -5.35
C ILE A 119 -4.65 16.40 -5.77
N ALA A 120 -4.98 17.50 -5.10
CA ALA A 120 -6.14 18.34 -5.41
C ALA A 120 -6.08 18.94 -6.82
N SER A 121 -4.91 19.41 -7.26
CA SER A 121 -4.72 20.02 -8.58
C SER A 121 -4.78 19.00 -9.72
N ASN A 122 -4.22 17.80 -9.54
CA ASN A 122 -4.30 16.70 -10.51
C ASN A 122 -5.73 16.11 -10.65
N ALA A 123 -6.62 16.32 -9.67
CA ALA A 123 -8.05 15.97 -9.79
C ALA A 123 -8.86 16.96 -10.65
N GLY A 124 -8.21 18.03 -11.14
CA GLY A 124 -8.78 19.09 -11.96
C GLY A 124 -8.42 18.98 -13.44
N ASP A 125 -7.14 18.80 -13.77
CA ASP A 125 -6.69 18.68 -15.16
C ASP A 125 -5.26 18.13 -15.22
N LYS A 126 -5.04 17.15 -16.08
CA LYS A 126 -3.75 16.57 -16.53
C LYS A 126 -2.94 15.71 -15.53
N THR A 127 -2.63 14.52 -16.02
CA THR A 127 -1.66 13.54 -15.50
C THR A 127 -0.28 14.17 -15.24
N GLY A 128 0.03 14.51 -13.99
CA GLY A 128 1.39 14.74 -13.51
C GLY A 128 1.82 13.61 -12.58
N THR A 129 2.68 12.72 -13.05
CA THR A 129 3.35 11.70 -12.22
C THR A 129 4.08 12.38 -11.05
N GLY A 130 3.54 12.25 -9.86
CA GLY A 130 4.15 12.75 -8.63
C GLY A 130 5.42 11.97 -8.32
N THR A 131 6.57 12.59 -8.57
CA THR A 131 7.87 12.11 -8.10
C THR A 131 7.84 12.09 -6.56
N LEU A 132 7.83 10.89 -5.99
CA LEU A 132 8.16 10.65 -4.59
C LEU A 132 9.68 10.79 -4.44
N ASP A 133 10.14 11.72 -3.61
CA ASP A 133 11.55 11.88 -3.27
C ASP A 133 11.86 10.92 -2.11
N VAL A 134 12.56 9.83 -2.42
CA VAL A 134 12.94 8.81 -1.44
C VAL A 134 14.40 9.05 -1.08
N ARG A 135 14.65 9.56 0.12
CA ARG A 135 16.02 9.72 0.65
C ARG A 135 16.38 8.50 1.49
N THR A 136 17.42 7.79 1.08
CA THR A 136 17.96 6.61 1.78
C THR A 136 19.33 6.90 2.37
N ASN A 137 19.67 6.19 3.45
CA ASN A 137 21.03 6.09 3.97
C ASN A 137 21.73 4.91 3.27
N ASP A 138 22.82 5.20 2.55
CA ASP A 138 23.54 4.27 1.66
C ASP A 138 24.16 3.04 2.35
N ALA A 139 24.15 3.00 3.69
CA ALA A 139 24.69 1.87 4.45
C ALA A 139 23.87 0.55 4.32
N ASN A 140 22.61 0.60 3.83
CA ASN A 140 21.64 -0.53 3.87
C ASN A 140 21.09 -0.97 2.49
N ASN A 141 21.85 -0.70 1.42
CA ASN A 141 21.46 -0.69 0.00
C ASN A 141 20.77 -1.94 -0.60
N TYR A 142 20.78 -3.12 0.04
CA TYR A 142 20.28 -4.36 -0.59
C TYR A 142 18.73 -4.46 -0.68
N ILE A 143 18.00 -3.79 0.22
CA ILE A 143 16.56 -4.02 0.41
C ILE A 143 15.68 -2.95 -0.29
N VAL A 144 16.29 -1.84 -0.72
CA VAL A 144 15.60 -0.65 -1.26
C VAL A 144 14.85 -0.94 -2.57
N GLY A 145 15.42 -1.79 -3.43
CA GLY A 145 14.84 -2.08 -4.74
C GLY A 145 13.54 -2.89 -4.71
N GLN A 146 13.39 -3.81 -3.75
CA GLN A 146 12.15 -4.60 -3.61
C GLN A 146 11.10 -3.88 -2.77
N ILE A 147 11.50 -3.22 -1.67
CA ILE A 147 10.56 -2.45 -0.83
C ILE A 147 9.92 -1.31 -1.64
N SER A 148 10.72 -0.60 -2.46
CA SER A 148 10.16 0.45 -3.31
C SER A 148 9.08 -0.09 -4.25
N ARG A 149 9.30 -1.25 -4.89
CA ARG A 149 8.29 -1.87 -5.77
C ARG A 149 7.03 -2.28 -5.02
N THR A 150 7.17 -2.84 -3.81
CA THR A 150 6.02 -3.22 -2.97
C THR A 150 5.24 -1.99 -2.52
N VAL A 151 5.91 -0.92 -2.08
CA VAL A 151 5.28 0.34 -1.67
C VAL A 151 4.56 1.00 -2.86
N PHE A 152 5.19 1.07 -4.03
CA PHE A 152 4.55 1.59 -5.24
C PHE A 152 3.33 0.75 -5.67
N SER A 153 3.41 -0.57 -5.55
CA SER A 153 2.29 -1.47 -5.84
C SER A 153 1.13 -1.27 -4.86
N GLU A 154 1.42 -1.13 -3.58
CA GLU A 154 0.41 -0.95 -2.53
C GLU A 154 -0.31 0.40 -2.66
N VAL A 155 0.46 1.47 -2.90
CA VAL A 155 -0.07 2.81 -3.16
C VAL A 155 -0.92 2.82 -4.44
N GLY A 156 -0.47 2.13 -5.49
CA GLY A 156 -1.23 1.98 -6.74
C GLY A 156 -2.56 1.24 -6.55
N SER A 157 -2.55 0.14 -5.79
CA SER A 157 -3.74 -0.67 -5.50
C SER A 157 -4.77 0.10 -4.64
N ALA A 158 -4.30 0.79 -3.61
CA ALA A 158 -5.14 1.63 -2.75
C ALA A 158 -5.75 2.80 -3.52
N ALA A 159 -4.97 3.46 -4.39
CA ALA A 159 -5.47 4.54 -5.25
C ALA A 159 -6.51 4.03 -6.25
N SER A 160 -6.29 2.87 -6.87
CA SER A 160 -7.22 2.25 -7.81
C SER A 160 -8.56 1.91 -7.15
N THR A 161 -8.52 1.25 -5.99
CA THR A 161 -9.74 0.84 -5.27
C THR A 161 -10.57 2.04 -4.80
N ARG A 162 -9.91 3.10 -4.31
CA ARG A 162 -10.60 4.34 -3.92
C ARG A 162 -11.15 5.11 -5.12
N ALA A 163 -10.42 5.13 -6.24
CA ALA A 163 -10.90 5.75 -7.47
C ALA A 163 -12.14 5.05 -8.02
N THR A 164 -12.16 3.71 -8.01
CA THR A 164 -13.33 2.92 -8.44
C THR A 164 -14.54 3.16 -7.53
N ARG A 165 -14.37 3.19 -6.20
CA ARG A 165 -15.47 3.55 -5.28
C ARG A 165 -15.99 4.96 -5.53
N SER A 166 -15.10 5.95 -5.63
CA SER A 166 -15.50 7.33 -5.87
C SER A 166 -16.22 7.51 -7.21
N PHE A 167 -15.81 6.76 -8.25
CA PHE A 167 -16.48 6.73 -9.54
C PHE A 167 -17.89 6.13 -9.44
N LEU A 168 -18.05 5.01 -8.73
CA LEU A 168 -19.35 4.38 -8.51
C LEU A 168 -20.29 5.26 -7.67
N ASP A 169 -19.79 5.91 -6.62
CA ASP A 169 -20.58 6.85 -5.81
C ASP A 169 -21.06 8.05 -6.67
N ARG A 170 -20.20 8.56 -7.55
CA ARG A 170 -20.58 9.63 -8.49
C ARG A 170 -21.65 9.19 -9.49
N ILE A 171 -21.55 7.97 -10.01
CA ILE A 171 -22.60 7.40 -10.87
C ILE A 171 -23.90 7.33 -10.10
N PHE A 172 -23.87 6.83 -8.87
CA PHE A 172 -25.07 6.63 -8.06
C PHE A 172 -25.76 7.96 -7.72
N VAL A 173 -24.98 8.98 -7.31
CA VAL A 173 -25.50 10.33 -7.07
C VAL A 173 -26.04 10.95 -8.35
N SER A 174 -25.33 10.83 -9.48
CA SER A 174 -25.80 11.39 -10.76
C SER A 174 -27.12 10.74 -11.21
N PHE A 175 -27.29 9.43 -10.98
CA PHE A 175 -28.56 8.74 -11.27
C PHE A 175 -29.70 9.23 -10.37
N SER A 176 -29.43 9.48 -9.09
CA SER A 176 -30.41 10.04 -8.16
C SER A 176 -30.85 11.45 -8.60
N ASP A 177 -29.89 12.31 -8.95
CA ASP A 177 -30.18 13.66 -9.44
C ASP A 177 -31.01 13.62 -10.73
N LEU A 178 -30.70 12.68 -11.63
CA LEU A 178 -31.41 12.51 -12.91
C LEU A 178 -32.85 12.02 -12.69
N HIS A 179 -33.06 11.13 -11.72
CA HIS A 179 -34.39 10.73 -11.26
C HIS A 179 -35.19 11.92 -10.73
N ASP A 180 -34.61 12.73 -9.84
CA ASP A 180 -35.27 13.89 -9.25
C ASP A 180 -35.66 14.94 -10.30
N GLN A 181 -34.78 15.22 -11.27
CA GLN A 181 -35.08 16.13 -12.37
C GLN A 181 -36.18 15.59 -13.29
N THR A 182 -36.19 14.27 -13.55
CA THR A 182 -37.24 13.62 -14.33
C THR A 182 -38.58 13.65 -13.60
N SER A 183 -38.58 13.44 -12.28
CA SER A 183 -39.79 13.56 -11.45
C SER A 183 -40.32 15.00 -11.42
N LYS A 184 -39.44 16.01 -11.37
CA LYS A 184 -39.84 17.43 -11.46
C LYS A 184 -40.43 17.75 -12.83
N ALA A 185 -39.86 17.22 -13.91
CA ALA A 185 -40.39 17.39 -15.25
C ALA A 185 -41.79 16.78 -15.40
N ALA A 186 -42.00 15.57 -14.87
CA ALA A 186 -43.31 14.93 -14.84
C ALA A 186 -44.35 15.77 -14.08
N GLY A 187 -44.01 16.24 -12.87
CA GLY A 187 -44.90 17.13 -12.11
C GLY A 187 -45.15 18.48 -12.80
N GLY A 188 -44.19 18.98 -13.58
CA GLY A 188 -44.37 20.16 -14.43
C GLY A 188 -45.36 19.92 -15.57
N ALA A 189 -45.29 18.76 -16.22
CA ALA A 189 -46.24 18.36 -17.26
C ALA A 189 -47.66 18.19 -16.71
N ASP A 190 -47.81 17.61 -15.52
CA ASP A 190 -49.11 17.49 -14.83
C ASP A 190 -49.71 18.87 -14.52
N LYS A 191 -48.89 19.82 -14.04
CA LYS A 191 -49.33 21.21 -13.83
C LYS A 191 -49.78 21.86 -15.13
N LEU A 192 -49.06 21.64 -16.23
CA LEU A 192 -49.40 22.20 -17.54
C LEU A 192 -50.74 21.66 -18.05
N LYS A 193 -50.96 20.35 -17.89
CA LYS A 193 -52.20 19.67 -18.22
C LYS A 193 -53.36 20.24 -17.40
N ASN A 194 -53.22 20.26 -16.07
CA ASN A 194 -54.27 20.74 -15.18
C ASN A 194 -54.62 22.21 -15.46
N GLY A 195 -53.62 23.07 -15.71
CA GLY A 195 -53.86 24.46 -16.08
C GLY A 195 -54.58 24.63 -17.43
N SER A 196 -54.30 23.74 -18.38
CA SER A 196 -54.99 23.71 -19.67
C SER A 196 -56.45 23.23 -19.55
N ASP A 197 -56.71 22.24 -18.71
CA ASP A 197 -58.06 21.75 -18.39
C ASP A 197 -58.88 22.83 -17.66
N GLU A 198 -58.29 23.53 -16.69
CA GLU A 198 -58.91 24.67 -16.01
C GLU A 198 -59.25 25.80 -16.98
N ALA A 199 -58.32 26.21 -17.84
CA ALA A 199 -58.55 27.25 -18.84
C ALA A 199 -59.66 26.87 -19.82
N GLY A 200 -59.69 25.61 -20.29
CA GLY A 200 -60.75 25.09 -21.15
C GLY A 200 -62.12 25.10 -20.47
N SER A 201 -62.18 24.70 -19.19
CA SER A 201 -63.42 24.72 -18.42
C SER A 201 -63.93 26.13 -18.13
N GLY A 202 -63.02 27.10 -17.93
CA GLY A 202 -63.36 28.51 -17.71
C GLY A 202 -63.89 29.18 -18.98
N ALA A 203 -63.27 28.90 -20.13
CA ALA A 203 -63.73 29.41 -21.42
C ALA A 203 -65.15 28.92 -21.78
N GLY A 204 -65.53 27.69 -21.40
CA GLY A 204 -66.87 27.15 -21.63
C GLY A 204 -67.97 27.71 -20.72
N LYS A 205 -67.63 28.55 -19.73
CA LYS A 205 -68.57 29.18 -18.78
C LYS A 205 -68.84 30.66 -19.08
N LEU A 206 -68.14 31.26 -20.05
CA LEU A 206 -68.33 32.61 -20.55
C LEU A 206 -69.23 32.59 -21.80
#